data_AF-A0A9X2I5H7-F1
#
_entry.id   AF-A0A9X2I5H7-F1
#
_cell.length_a   1.000
_cell.length_b   1.000
_cell.length_c   1.000
_cell.angle_alpha   90.00
_cell.angle_beta   90.00
_cell.angle_gamma   90.00
#
_symmetry.space_group_name_H-M   'P 1'
#
loop_
_entity.id
_entity.type
_entity.pdbx_description
1 polymer ?
#
loop_
_entity_poly.entity_id
_entity_poly.type
_entity_poly.pdbx_seq_one_letter_code
_entity_poly.pdbx_strand_id
1 'polypeptide(L)'
;MRNLEDLFEHQLKDLYNAEGQLVNALPKMRSAAHNGSLKKIFEDHLNETRQHIERLREICKELDIDPKGEECNAMKGIIREGEEFMELNIDPDVKDAGLISEAQRIEHYEIAGYGTLVQFAEELGYADIAEKLTQNRNEAYRTDERFNELAKERLNRKAR
;
A
#
# COMPACT_ATOMS: atom_id res chain seq x y z
N MET A 1 -3.98 20.59 13.75
CA MET A 1 -5.01 19.60 14.11
C MET A 1 -5.51 19.89 15.52
N ARG A 2 -6.83 20.01 15.70
CA ARG A 2 -7.49 20.39 16.97
C ARG A 2 -8.60 19.41 17.38
N ASN A 3 -9.18 18.68 16.44
CA ASN A 3 -10.28 17.72 16.67
C ASN A 3 -10.08 16.45 15.80
N LEU A 4 -11.02 15.51 15.88
CA LEU A 4 -10.98 14.26 15.14
C LEU A 4 -11.13 14.46 13.62
N GLU A 5 -11.91 15.44 13.18
CA GLU A 5 -12.07 15.80 11.76
C GLU A 5 -10.74 16.29 11.16
N ASP A 6 -10.04 17.19 11.85
CA ASP A 6 -8.71 17.68 11.44
C ASP A 6 -7.70 16.51 11.33
N LEU A 7 -7.78 15.54 12.24
CA LEU A 7 -6.91 14.35 12.22
C LEU A 7 -7.30 13.40 11.08
N PHE A 8 -8.60 13.17 10.87
CA PHE A 8 -9.12 12.37 9.78
C PHE A 8 -8.67 12.92 8.43
N GLU A 9 -8.83 14.23 8.19
CA GLU A 9 -8.37 14.90 6.97
C GLU A 9 -6.86 14.72 6.77
N HIS A 10 -6.06 14.93 7.82
CA HIS A 10 -4.61 14.75 7.74
C HIS A 10 -4.24 13.31 7.34
N GLN A 11 -4.82 12.31 8.00
CA GLN A 11 -4.54 10.89 7.71
C GLN A 11 -5.03 10.48 6.31
N LEU A 12 -6.15 11.04 5.85
CA LEU A 12 -6.67 10.81 4.51
C LEU A 12 -5.72 11.36 3.43
N LYS A 13 -5.21 12.58 3.64
CA LYS A 13 -4.20 13.20 2.78
C LYS A 13 -2.88 12.43 2.77
N ASP A 14 -2.44 11.94 3.92
CA ASP A 14 -1.24 11.11 4.05
C ASP A 14 -1.35 9.84 3.19
N LEU A 15 -2.45 9.08 3.31
CA LEU A 15 -2.65 7.88 2.48
C LEU A 15 -2.81 8.21 1.01
N TYR A 16 -3.51 9.30 0.65
CA TYR A 16 -3.59 9.73 -0.74
C TYR A 16 -2.20 10.01 -1.34
N ASN A 17 -1.31 10.62 -0.57
CA ASN A 17 0.06 10.83 -0.97
C ASN A 17 0.83 9.50 -1.05
N ALA A 18 0.70 8.61 -0.06
CA ALA A 18 1.34 7.30 -0.03
C ALA A 18 1.03 6.46 -1.28
N GLU A 19 -0.25 6.32 -1.61
CA GLU A 19 -0.74 5.62 -2.80
C GLU A 19 -0.19 6.25 -4.09
N GLY A 20 -0.12 7.59 -4.14
CA GLY A 20 0.49 8.32 -5.26
C GLY A 20 1.98 8.01 -5.43
N GLN A 21 2.72 7.82 -4.33
CA GLN A 21 4.12 7.38 -4.39
C GLN A 21 4.23 5.93 -4.91
N LEU A 22 3.34 5.05 -4.46
CA LEU A 22 3.32 3.64 -4.84
C LEU A 22 3.07 3.42 -6.33
N VAL A 23 2.23 4.24 -6.97
CA VAL A 23 2.05 4.20 -8.44
C VAL A 23 3.38 4.31 -9.19
N ASN A 24 4.37 5.01 -8.64
CA ASN A 24 5.70 5.15 -9.23
C ASN A 24 6.69 4.04 -8.79
N ALA A 25 6.53 3.50 -7.59
CA ALA A 25 7.41 2.47 -7.02
C ALA A 25 7.11 1.07 -7.58
N LEU A 26 5.83 0.69 -7.68
CA LEU A 26 5.41 -0.65 -8.09
C LEU A 26 5.94 -1.09 -9.47
N PRO A 27 5.99 -0.23 -10.51
CA PRO A 27 6.64 -0.58 -11.79
C PRO A 27 8.13 -0.93 -11.65
N LYS A 28 8.85 -0.30 -10.72
CA LYS A 28 10.27 -0.58 -10.44
C LYS A 28 10.41 -1.93 -9.74
N MET A 29 9.60 -2.20 -8.72
CA MET A 29 9.58 -3.48 -8.01
C MET A 29 9.24 -4.66 -8.95
N ARG A 30 8.25 -4.48 -9.83
CA ARG A 30 7.93 -5.45 -10.89
C ARG A 30 9.13 -5.72 -11.80
N SER A 31 9.87 -4.68 -12.18
CA SER A 31 11.01 -4.82 -13.08
C SER A 31 12.19 -5.52 -12.41
N ALA A 32 12.38 -5.31 -11.11
CA ALA A 32 13.43 -5.93 -10.31
C ALA A 32 13.16 -7.41 -9.98
N ALA A 33 11.89 -7.82 -9.93
CA ALA A 33 11.51 -9.21 -9.69
C ALA A 33 12.01 -10.14 -10.81
N HIS A 34 12.38 -11.37 -10.45
CA HIS A 34 12.73 -12.44 -11.37
C HIS A 34 11.53 -13.38 -11.61
N ASN A 35 10.86 -13.79 -10.54
CA ASN A 35 9.72 -14.70 -10.59
C ASN A 35 8.50 -14.09 -11.31
N GLY A 36 7.93 -14.84 -12.25
CA GLY A 36 6.77 -14.40 -13.05
C GLY A 36 5.50 -14.14 -12.23
N SER A 37 5.24 -14.95 -11.20
CA SER A 37 4.09 -14.74 -10.29
C SER A 37 4.28 -13.48 -9.46
N LEU A 38 5.51 -13.21 -8.97
CA LEU A 38 5.80 -11.98 -8.23
C LEU A 38 5.57 -10.73 -9.09
N LYS A 39 6.01 -10.78 -10.36
CA LYS A 39 5.73 -9.70 -11.33
C LYS A 39 4.25 -9.46 -11.51
N LYS A 40 3.46 -10.54 -11.55
CA LYS A 40 2.01 -10.46 -11.71
C LYS A 40 1.36 -9.82 -10.49
N ILE A 41 1.76 -10.20 -9.27
CA ILE A 41 1.26 -9.57 -8.04
C ILE A 41 1.54 -8.07 -8.03
N PHE A 42 2.76 -7.62 -8.39
CA PHE A 42 3.05 -6.18 -8.48
C PHE A 42 2.25 -5.44 -9.57
N GLU A 43 1.95 -6.09 -10.69
CA GLU A 43 1.09 -5.51 -11.73
C GLU A 43 -0.36 -5.37 -11.27
N ASP A 44 -0.89 -6.39 -10.59
CA ASP A 44 -2.25 -6.38 -10.07
C ASP A 44 -2.37 -5.35 -8.93
N HIS A 45 -1.39 -5.32 -8.02
CA HIS A 45 -1.31 -4.31 -6.97
C HIS A 45 -1.30 -2.89 -7.57
N LEU A 46 -0.50 -2.61 -8.60
CA LEU A 46 -0.52 -1.28 -9.26
C LEU A 46 -1.91 -0.88 -9.78
N ASN A 47 -2.71 -1.83 -10.26
CA ASN A 47 -4.07 -1.55 -10.72
C ASN A 47 -5.02 -1.28 -9.54
N GLU A 48 -4.86 -1.99 -8.43
CA GLU A 48 -5.60 -1.79 -7.18
C GLU A 48 -5.25 -0.43 -6.54
N THR A 49 -3.96 -0.08 -6.41
CA THR A 49 -3.48 1.24 -5.94
C THR A 49 -4.13 2.40 -6.73
N ARG A 50 -4.28 2.26 -8.05
CA ARG A 50 -4.97 3.29 -8.86
C ARG A 50 -6.45 3.42 -8.53
N GLN A 51 -7.12 2.32 -8.17
CA GLN A 51 -8.50 2.33 -7.71
C GLN A 51 -8.59 2.92 -6.30
N HIS A 52 -7.64 2.59 -5.41
CA HIS A 52 -7.55 3.18 -4.08
C HIS A 52 -7.48 4.70 -4.14
N ILE A 53 -6.61 5.24 -5.01
CA ILE A 53 -6.49 6.69 -5.27
C ILE A 53 -7.82 7.29 -5.71
N GLU A 54 -8.55 6.62 -6.60
CA GLU A 54 -9.84 7.12 -7.06
C GLU A 54 -10.86 7.18 -5.92
N ARG A 55 -10.97 6.10 -5.11
CA ARG A 55 -11.85 6.11 -3.93
C ARG A 55 -11.47 7.19 -2.93
N LEU A 56 -10.18 7.42 -2.70
CA LEU A 56 -9.70 8.51 -1.85
C LEU A 56 -10.06 9.90 -2.42
N ARG A 57 -9.99 10.09 -3.74
CA ARG A 57 -10.45 11.34 -4.37
C ARG A 57 -11.94 11.56 -4.23
N GLU A 58 -12.74 10.51 -4.39
CA GLU A 58 -14.18 10.56 -4.18
C GLU A 58 -14.51 10.99 -2.76
N ILE A 59 -13.87 10.37 -1.75
CA ILE A 59 -14.03 10.74 -0.33
C ILE A 59 -13.63 12.20 -0.11
N CYS A 60 -12.47 12.64 -0.60
CA CYS A 60 -12.03 14.02 -0.46
C CYS A 60 -13.04 15.00 -1.08
N LYS A 61 -13.61 14.66 -2.25
CA LYS A 61 -14.64 15.47 -2.89
C LYS A 61 -15.95 15.50 -2.09
N GLU A 62 -16.37 14.38 -1.51
CA GLU A 62 -17.56 14.29 -0.65
C GLU A 62 -17.44 15.19 0.60
N LEU A 63 -16.21 15.37 1.11
CA LEU A 63 -15.91 16.16 2.30
C LEU A 63 -15.39 17.58 2.02
N ASP A 64 -15.31 18.01 0.75
CA ASP A 64 -14.71 19.29 0.33
C ASP A 64 -13.25 19.49 0.80
N ILE A 65 -12.47 18.39 0.80
CA ILE A 65 -11.05 18.35 1.15
C ILE A 65 -10.21 18.41 -0.13
N ASP A 66 -9.20 19.29 -0.19
CA ASP A 66 -8.14 19.19 -1.21
C ASP A 66 -7.21 18.02 -0.83
N PRO A 67 -7.12 16.91 -1.59
CA PRO A 67 -6.27 15.77 -1.23
C PRO A 67 -4.76 16.10 -1.25
N LYS A 68 -4.35 17.27 -1.76
CA LYS A 68 -2.94 17.69 -1.82
C LYS A 68 -2.49 18.37 -0.54
N GLY A 69 -1.18 18.53 -0.41
CA GLY A 69 -0.56 19.36 0.63
C GLY A 69 0.09 18.59 1.78
N GLU A 70 -0.07 17.26 1.81
CA GLU A 70 0.63 16.39 2.77
C GLU A 70 1.62 15.47 2.01
N GLU A 71 2.80 15.26 2.59
CA GLU A 71 3.78 14.28 2.09
C GLU A 71 3.89 13.12 3.07
N CYS A 72 3.61 11.91 2.59
CA CYS A 72 3.75 10.71 3.39
C CYS A 72 5.22 10.33 3.53
N ASN A 73 5.85 10.80 4.60
CA ASN A 73 7.25 10.53 4.90
C ASN A 73 7.52 9.06 5.23
N ALA A 74 6.52 8.37 5.81
CA ALA A 74 6.64 6.95 6.14
C ALA A 74 6.72 6.09 4.87
N MET A 75 5.77 6.26 3.95
CA MET A 75 5.77 5.54 2.67
C MET A 75 7.03 5.86 1.85
N LYS A 76 7.46 7.12 1.83
CA LYS A 76 8.71 7.53 1.19
C LYS A 76 9.92 6.79 1.74
N GLY A 77 9.98 6.62 3.07
CA GLY A 77 11.03 5.85 3.75
C GLY A 77 11.02 4.38 3.35
N ILE A 78 9.84 3.74 3.38
CA ILE A 78 9.68 2.33 3.01
C ILE A 78 10.05 2.10 1.54
N ILE A 79 9.58 2.96 0.63
CA ILE A 79 9.94 2.89 -0.79
C ILE A 79 11.45 3.03 -0.99
N ARG A 80 12.09 3.97 -0.30
CA ARG A 80 13.55 4.15 -0.38
C ARG A 80 14.30 2.90 0.07
N GLU A 81 13.89 2.26 1.18
CA GLU A 81 14.50 1.00 1.63
C GLU A 81 14.36 -0.10 0.57
N GLY A 82 13.19 -0.19 -0.08
CA GLY A 82 12.98 -1.10 -1.21
C GLY A 82 13.84 -0.78 -2.44
N GLU A 83 14.02 0.51 -2.77
CA GLU A 83 14.91 0.95 -3.86
C GLU A 83 16.37 0.60 -3.59
N GLU A 84 16.88 0.89 -2.39
CA GLU A 84 18.24 0.53 -1.96
C GLU A 84 18.45 -1.00 -2.02
N PHE A 85 17.44 -1.79 -1.58
CA PHE A 85 17.50 -3.24 -1.66
C PHE A 85 17.56 -3.76 -3.10
N MET A 86 16.80 -3.16 -4.03
CA MET A 86 16.77 -3.56 -5.44
C MET A 86 18.13 -3.41 -6.13
N GLU A 87 18.96 -2.46 -5.69
CA GLU A 87 20.30 -2.20 -6.22
C GLU A 87 21.35 -3.24 -5.80
N LEU A 88 21.07 -4.05 -4.78
CA LEU A 88 21.99 -5.09 -4.33
C LEU A 88 22.25 -6.13 -5.42
N ASN A 89 23.53 -6.46 -5.65
CA ASN A 89 23.94 -7.54 -6.52
C ASN A 89 23.94 -8.87 -5.75
N ILE A 90 22.76 -9.46 -5.64
CA ILE A 90 22.50 -10.70 -4.89
C ILE A 90 21.83 -11.73 -5.79
N ASP A 91 21.82 -12.98 -5.32
CA ASP A 91 21.13 -14.08 -5.96
C ASP A 91 19.66 -13.72 -6.28
N PRO A 92 19.16 -14.01 -7.50
CA PRO A 92 17.80 -13.64 -7.92
C PRO A 92 16.72 -14.17 -6.98
N ASP A 93 16.93 -15.36 -6.40
CA ASP A 93 15.95 -15.93 -5.49
C ASP A 93 15.95 -15.26 -4.11
N VAL A 94 17.10 -14.74 -3.68
CA VAL A 94 17.20 -13.90 -2.48
C VAL A 94 16.59 -12.52 -2.76
N LYS A 95 16.80 -11.96 -3.95
CA LYS A 95 16.20 -10.69 -4.37
C LYS A 95 14.67 -10.74 -4.35
N ASP A 96 14.06 -11.76 -4.95
CA ASP A 96 12.60 -11.90 -4.91
C ASP A 96 12.05 -12.06 -3.49
N ALA A 97 12.76 -12.76 -2.60
CA ALA A 97 12.33 -12.90 -1.21
C ALA A 97 12.37 -11.56 -0.45
N GLY A 98 13.40 -10.74 -0.68
CA GLY A 98 13.45 -9.40 -0.10
C GLY A 98 12.44 -8.44 -0.74
N LEU A 99 12.18 -8.54 -2.04
CA LEU A 99 11.11 -7.76 -2.69
C LEU A 99 9.73 -8.07 -2.08
N ILE A 100 9.45 -9.33 -1.77
CA ILE A 100 8.25 -9.72 -1.04
C ILE A 100 8.25 -9.05 0.35
N SER A 101 9.35 -9.17 1.11
CA SER A 101 9.46 -8.56 2.43
C SER A 101 9.19 -7.05 2.42
N GLU A 102 9.78 -6.30 1.48
CA GLU A 102 9.55 -4.86 1.37
C GLU A 102 8.11 -4.53 0.95
N ALA A 103 7.54 -5.32 0.04
CA ALA A 103 6.13 -5.15 -0.36
C ALA A 103 5.18 -5.39 0.82
N GLN A 104 5.41 -6.40 1.65
CA GLN A 104 4.57 -6.63 2.84
C GLN A 104 4.64 -5.49 3.85
N ARG A 105 5.79 -4.81 3.97
CA ARG A 105 5.91 -3.62 4.82
C ARG A 105 5.06 -2.45 4.30
N ILE A 106 4.96 -2.31 2.97
CA ILE A 106 4.03 -1.39 2.32
C ILE A 106 2.58 -1.75 2.68
N GLU A 107 2.17 -3.01 2.45
CA GLU A 107 0.78 -3.44 2.74
C GLU A 107 0.41 -3.22 4.21
N HIS A 108 1.31 -3.55 5.14
CA HIS A 108 1.07 -3.37 6.57
C HIS A 108 0.93 -1.90 6.97
N TYR A 109 1.66 -0.99 6.30
CA TYR A 109 1.45 0.45 6.49
C TYR A 109 0.03 0.86 6.07
N GLU A 110 -0.40 0.42 4.88
CA GLU A 110 -1.72 0.74 4.34
C GLU A 110 -2.85 0.12 5.17
N ILE A 111 -2.71 -1.14 5.57
CA ILE A 111 -3.67 -1.83 6.45
C ILE A 111 -3.88 -1.06 7.75
N ALA A 112 -2.79 -0.58 8.37
CA ALA A 112 -2.86 0.21 9.59
C ALA A 112 -3.51 1.58 9.36
N GLY A 113 -3.12 2.28 8.29
CA GLY A 113 -3.66 3.58 7.92
C GLY A 113 -5.16 3.52 7.60
N TYR A 114 -5.57 2.64 6.69
CA TYR A 114 -6.98 2.45 6.35
C TYR A 114 -7.79 1.92 7.53
N GLY A 115 -7.25 1.01 8.34
CA GLY A 115 -7.92 0.55 9.56
C GLY A 115 -8.26 1.70 10.50
N THR A 116 -7.34 2.64 10.68
CA THR A 116 -7.53 3.84 11.50
C THR A 116 -8.58 4.78 10.91
N LEU A 117 -8.51 5.06 9.59
CA LEU A 117 -9.49 5.92 8.93
C LEU A 117 -10.90 5.34 8.93
N VAL A 118 -11.06 4.03 8.79
CA VAL A 118 -12.39 3.38 8.91
C VAL A 118 -13.00 3.69 10.28
N GLN A 119 -12.24 3.47 11.36
CA GLN A 119 -12.73 3.74 12.72
C GLN A 119 -13.07 5.21 12.95
N PHE A 120 -12.25 6.12 12.42
CA PHE A 120 -12.51 7.56 12.53
C PHE A 120 -13.74 7.99 11.71
N ALA A 121 -13.92 7.45 10.51
CA ALA A 121 -15.10 7.70 9.69
C ALA A 121 -16.38 7.23 10.40
N GLU A 122 -16.37 6.06 11.04
CA GLU A 122 -17.49 5.57 11.86
C GLU A 122 -17.81 6.51 13.02
N GLU A 123 -16.80 6.96 13.78
CA GLU A 123 -16.97 7.87 14.93
C GLU A 123 -17.51 9.25 14.50
N LEU A 124 -17.13 9.72 13.31
CA LEU A 124 -17.63 10.97 12.73
C LEU A 124 -19.01 10.82 12.06
N GLY A 125 -19.57 9.61 11.99
CA GLY A 125 -20.87 9.34 11.36
C GLY A 125 -20.84 9.25 9.83
N TYR A 126 -19.66 9.06 9.23
CA TYR A 126 -19.45 8.97 7.79
C TYR A 126 -19.56 7.52 7.29
N ALA A 127 -20.72 6.90 7.44
CA ALA A 127 -20.93 5.47 7.14
C ALA A 127 -20.51 5.08 5.70
N ASP A 128 -20.93 5.86 4.70
CA ASP A 128 -20.61 5.60 3.28
C ASP A 128 -19.12 5.77 2.97
N ILE A 129 -18.40 6.58 3.75
CA ILE A 129 -16.95 6.78 3.62
C ILE A 129 -16.20 5.64 4.30
N ALA A 130 -16.67 5.21 5.48
CA ALA A 130 -16.13 4.05 6.18
C ALA A 130 -16.20 2.77 5.31
N GLU A 131 -17.28 2.60 4.53
CA GLU A 131 -17.40 1.50 3.58
C GLU A 131 -16.34 1.57 2.46
N LYS A 132 -16.17 2.74 1.82
CA LYS A 132 -15.15 2.95 0.78
C LYS A 132 -13.74 2.68 1.31
N LEU A 133 -13.41 3.17 2.50
CA LEU A 133 -12.11 2.93 3.15
C LEU A 133 -11.91 1.45 3.51
N THR A 134 -12.98 0.77 3.92
CA THR A 134 -12.96 -0.67 4.19
C THR A 134 -12.66 -1.48 2.93
N GLN A 135 -13.12 -1.03 1.76
CA GLN A 135 -12.78 -1.67 0.48
C GLN A 135 -11.27 -1.60 0.21
N ASN A 136 -10.64 -0.43 0.30
CA ASN A 136 -9.17 -0.29 0.15
C ASN A 136 -8.43 -1.17 1.17
N ARG A 137 -8.85 -1.14 2.44
CA ARG A 137 -8.23 -1.98 3.49
C ARG A 137 -8.28 -3.46 3.14
N ASN A 138 -9.42 -3.95 2.69
CA ASN A 138 -9.62 -5.36 2.37
C ASN A 138 -8.85 -5.76 1.10
N GLU A 139 -8.66 -4.84 0.15
CA GLU A 139 -7.78 -5.03 -1.01
C GLU A 139 -6.32 -5.17 -0.57
N ALA A 140 -5.82 -4.28 0.29
CA ALA A 140 -4.47 -4.38 0.87
C ALA A 140 -4.24 -5.70 1.63
N TYR A 141 -5.21 -6.15 2.44
CA TYR A 141 -5.13 -7.48 3.09
C TYR A 141 -5.00 -8.63 2.09
N ARG A 142 -5.76 -8.61 1.00
CA ARG A 142 -5.67 -9.64 -0.05
C ARG A 142 -4.33 -9.59 -0.78
N THR A 143 -3.77 -8.41 -0.96
CA THR A 143 -2.44 -8.24 -1.56
C THR A 143 -1.35 -8.82 -0.68
N ASP A 144 -1.36 -8.53 0.62
CA ASP A 144 -0.44 -9.15 1.58
C ASP A 144 -0.59 -10.68 1.62
N GLU A 145 -1.82 -11.19 1.56
CA GLU A 145 -2.07 -12.64 1.50
C GLU A 145 -1.44 -13.28 0.25
N ARG A 146 -1.57 -12.66 -0.93
CA ARG A 146 -0.91 -13.13 -2.17
C ARG A 146 0.61 -13.18 -2.02
N PHE A 147 1.21 -12.20 -1.34
CA PHE A 147 2.65 -12.20 -1.05
C PHE A 147 3.04 -13.34 -0.08
N ASN A 148 2.25 -13.56 0.97
CA ASN A 148 2.45 -14.65 1.93
C ASN A 148 2.38 -16.03 1.27
N GLU A 149 1.41 -16.25 0.37
CA GLU A 149 1.27 -17.49 -0.38
C GLU A 149 2.51 -17.76 -1.24
N LEU A 150 2.96 -16.74 -2.00
CA LEU A 150 4.14 -16.86 -2.83
C LEU A 150 5.42 -17.10 -2.00
N ALA A 151 5.55 -16.46 -0.84
CA ALA A 151 6.67 -16.69 0.08
C ALA A 151 6.72 -18.14 0.59
N LYS A 152 5.57 -18.71 0.97
CA LYS A 152 5.46 -20.11 1.41
C LYS A 152 5.85 -21.08 0.31
N GLU A 153 5.40 -20.86 -0.92
CA GLU A 153 5.79 -21.68 -2.07
C GLU A 153 7.31 -21.70 -2.28
N ARG A 154 7.98 -20.55 -2.11
CA ARG A 154 9.44 -20.46 -2.24
C ARG A 154 10.19 -21.22 -1.14
N LEU A 155 9.76 -21.11 0.12
CA LEU A 155 10.35 -21.86 1.24
C LEU A 155 10.29 -23.38 0.99
N ASN A 156 9.16 -23.86 0.46
CA ASN A 156 8.97 -25.28 0.14
C ASN A 156 9.86 -25.77 -1.02
N ARG A 157 10.34 -24.88 -1.91
CA ARG A 157 11.31 -25.24 -2.96
C ARG A 157 12.73 -25.41 -2.44
N LYS A 158 13.13 -24.67 -1.39
CA LYS A 158 14.46 -24.82 -0.74
C LYS A 158 14.50 -25.94 0.30
N ALA A 159 13.35 -26.47 0.72
CA ALA A 159 13.22 -27.61 1.63
C ALA A 159 13.21 -28.98 0.93
N ARG A 160 13.56 -29.04 -0.36
CA ARG A 160 13.68 -30.26 -1.16
C ARG A 160 15.09 -30.44 -1.71
#